data_AF-A0A0D2M492-F1
#
_entry.id   AF-A0A0D2M492-F1
#
_cell.length_a   1.000
_cell.length_b   1.000
_cell.length_c   1.000
_cell.angle_alpha   90.00
_cell.angle_beta   90.00
_cell.angle_gamma   90.00
#
_symmetry.space_group_name_H-M   'P 1'
#
loop_
_entity.id
_entity.type
_entity.pdbx_description
1 polymer ?
#
loop_
_entity_poly.entity_id
_entity_poly.type
_entity_poly.pdbx_seq_one_letter_code
_entity_poly.pdbx_strand_id
1 'polypeptide(L)'
;MRAAAVTLLVLALAFAPAQASLRRALTAPAPAKAKANASPAAKPAVAAAPPKANGPTKQAEKLYFIFGYGSLLNWASTVRSNCGLTGLSEDNIAALEKLLDIGGVDFNKVLNACTVKRPRAVRVKGLERGWYERITNAKSTPGNPFPGSAFNVMWTSLGAVEKPGAYSTGLVYEVTEQAYKNTVARESGYKLLPLRVSDIAVLSGAKIPKDAVVTAFVSYKSVTPAADAPVPLSYIDVWLGGAIDLQKQYNLTGDAYAKGSPGGYKSFVEETLKTTSAWTRYIINDRDQALRPFGETRNVAQIDDSLYKFVDHKNLAGMRFLGQPW
;
A
#
# COMPACT_ATOMS: atom_id res chain seq x y z
N MET A 1 -37.58 17.95 -14.63
CA MET A 1 -36.63 18.91 -14.01
C MET A 1 -35.59 18.19 -13.13
N ARG A 2 -34.76 17.30 -13.69
CA ARG A 2 -33.69 16.59 -12.93
C ARG A 2 -32.32 16.54 -13.65
N ALA A 3 -32.17 17.23 -14.78
CA ALA A 3 -30.93 17.21 -15.58
C ALA A 3 -29.99 18.40 -15.32
N ALA A 4 -30.40 19.40 -14.52
CA ALA A 4 -29.63 20.64 -14.34
C ALA A 4 -28.67 20.62 -13.13
N ALA A 5 -28.82 19.67 -12.20
CA ALA A 5 -28.04 19.65 -10.95
C ALA A 5 -26.64 19.00 -11.11
N VAL A 6 -26.46 18.11 -12.09
CA VAL A 6 -25.18 17.38 -12.27
C VAL A 6 -24.15 18.24 -13.03
N THR A 7 -24.60 19.17 -13.88
CA THR A 7 -23.71 20.06 -14.64
C THR A 7 -23.01 21.10 -13.75
N LEU A 8 -23.60 21.47 -12.60
CA LEU A 8 -22.99 22.47 -11.71
C LEU A 8 -21.82 21.92 -10.88
N LEU A 9 -21.82 20.62 -10.54
CA LEU A 9 -20.76 20.01 -9.74
C LEU A 9 -19.46 19.81 -10.56
N VAL A 10 -19.58 19.65 -11.88
CA VAL A 10 -18.43 19.56 -12.79
C VAL A 10 -17.80 20.94 -13.05
N LEU A 11 -18.57 22.03 -12.98
CA LEU A 11 -18.03 23.39 -13.14
C LEU A 11 -17.31 23.92 -11.89
N ALA A 12 -17.69 23.49 -10.68
CA ALA A 12 -17.03 23.93 -9.45
C ALA A 12 -15.60 23.33 -9.28
N LEU A 13 -15.29 22.24 -9.97
CA LEU A 13 -13.95 21.64 -10.03
C LEU A 13 -13.05 22.21 -11.15
N ALA A 14 -13.54 23.20 -11.92
CA ALA A 14 -12.83 23.77 -13.07
C ALA A 14 -11.94 24.98 -12.75
N PHE A 15 -11.89 25.47 -11.49
CA PHE A 15 -11.13 26.67 -11.11
C PHE A 15 -10.02 26.40 -10.10
N ALA A 16 -9.16 25.41 -10.37
CA ALA A 16 -7.88 25.27 -9.67
C ALA A 16 -6.71 25.18 -10.68
N PRO A 17 -5.59 25.89 -10.46
CA PRO A 17 -4.43 25.93 -11.38
C PRO A 17 -3.68 24.59 -11.54
N ALA A 18 -4.12 23.52 -10.86
CA ALA A 18 -3.54 22.18 -10.93
C ALA A 18 -3.87 21.39 -12.22
N GLN A 19 -4.71 21.91 -13.12
CA GLN A 19 -5.15 21.16 -14.31
C GLN A 19 -4.18 21.17 -15.51
N ALA A 20 -3.19 22.06 -15.56
CA ALA A 20 -2.30 22.13 -16.72
C ALA A 20 -1.45 20.86 -16.90
N SER A 21 -1.02 20.24 -15.80
CA SER A 21 -0.26 18.98 -15.83
C SER A 21 -1.14 17.76 -16.11
N LEU A 22 -2.35 17.71 -15.54
CA LEU A 22 -3.26 16.57 -15.72
C LEU A 22 -3.89 16.54 -17.13
N ARG A 23 -4.29 17.70 -17.68
CA ARG A 23 -4.74 17.78 -19.08
C ARG A 23 -3.63 17.41 -20.06
N ARG A 24 -2.39 17.84 -19.81
CA ARG A 24 -1.23 17.50 -20.67
C ARG A 24 -0.91 16.01 -20.68
N ALA A 25 -1.16 15.30 -19.57
CA ALA A 25 -1.01 13.85 -19.50
C ALA A 25 -2.13 13.08 -20.23
N LEU A 26 -3.35 13.63 -20.24
CA LEU A 26 -4.53 12.97 -20.82
C LEU A 26 -4.73 13.26 -22.31
N THR A 27 -4.15 14.33 -22.84
CA THR A 27 -4.29 14.72 -24.27
C THR A 27 -3.01 14.60 -25.08
N ALA A 28 -1.90 14.12 -24.49
CA ALA A 28 -0.67 13.90 -25.23
C ALA A 28 -0.90 12.83 -26.33
N PRO A 29 -0.74 13.17 -27.63
CA PRO A 29 -0.79 12.18 -28.68
C PRO A 29 0.38 11.20 -28.51
N ALA A 30 0.13 9.92 -28.80
CA ALA A 30 1.17 8.89 -28.81
C ALA A 30 2.34 9.32 -29.72
N PRO A 31 3.60 9.06 -29.34
CA PRO A 31 4.74 9.45 -30.14
C PRO A 31 4.63 8.83 -31.54
N ALA A 32 4.70 9.70 -32.56
CA ALA A 32 4.66 9.29 -33.95
C ALA A 32 5.79 8.29 -34.23
N LYS A 33 5.46 7.14 -34.80
CA LYS A 33 6.46 6.19 -35.29
C LYS A 33 7.31 6.87 -36.35
N ALA A 34 8.59 7.04 -36.08
CA ALA A 34 9.57 7.51 -37.05
C ALA A 34 9.57 6.56 -38.26
N LYS A 35 9.19 7.07 -39.43
CA LYS A 35 9.37 6.38 -40.71
C LYS A 35 10.86 6.45 -41.06
N ALA A 36 11.53 5.30 -41.05
CA ALA A 36 12.87 5.17 -41.59
C ALA A 36 12.80 5.25 -43.12
N ASN A 37 13.54 6.19 -43.70
CA ASN A 37 13.76 6.27 -45.14
C ASN A 37 14.68 5.14 -45.58
N ALA A 38 14.20 4.26 -46.45
CA ALA A 38 15.01 3.24 -47.11
C ALA A 38 15.63 3.82 -48.39
N SER A 39 16.96 3.70 -48.50
CA SER A 39 17.72 3.94 -49.73
C SER A 39 17.69 2.67 -50.61
N PRO A 40 17.71 2.78 -51.95
CA PRO A 40 17.68 1.62 -52.83
C PRO A 40 19.09 1.00 -52.94
N ALA A 41 19.25 -0.22 -52.43
CA ALA A 41 20.48 -1.01 -52.58
C ALA A 41 20.32 -2.12 -53.65
N ALA A 42 21.43 -2.37 -54.35
CA ALA A 42 21.56 -3.23 -55.52
C ALA A 42 21.19 -4.71 -55.28
N LYS A 43 20.80 -5.40 -56.37
CA LYS A 43 20.52 -6.84 -56.44
C LYS A 43 21.76 -7.67 -56.04
N PRO A 44 21.69 -8.51 -54.99
CA PRO A 44 22.72 -9.50 -54.70
C PRO A 44 22.43 -10.83 -55.42
N ALA A 45 23.51 -11.52 -55.78
CA ALA A 45 23.52 -12.87 -56.34
C ALA A 45 22.96 -13.91 -55.34
N VAL A 46 22.32 -14.95 -55.88
CA VAL A 46 21.66 -16.04 -55.14
C VAL A 46 22.71 -16.91 -54.45
N ALA A 47 22.91 -16.68 -53.15
CA ALA A 47 23.62 -17.58 -52.27
C ALA A 47 22.65 -18.59 -51.62
N ALA A 48 23.12 -19.82 -51.43
CA ALA A 48 22.37 -20.91 -50.82
C ALA A 48 21.75 -20.52 -49.46
N ALA A 49 20.52 -20.99 -49.22
CA ALA A 49 19.73 -20.62 -48.05
C ALA A 49 20.46 -20.97 -46.73
N PRO A 50 20.73 -19.99 -45.86
CA PRO A 50 21.30 -20.26 -44.55
C PRO A 50 20.32 -21.10 -43.72
N PRO A 51 20.83 -21.97 -42.83
CA PRO A 51 19.99 -22.76 -41.93
C PRO A 51 19.04 -21.83 -41.18
N LYS A 52 17.75 -22.20 -41.12
CA LYS A 52 16.69 -21.43 -40.46
C LYS A 52 17.17 -21.09 -39.04
N ALA A 53 17.50 -19.82 -38.82
CA ALA A 53 17.87 -19.32 -37.51
C ALA A 53 16.71 -19.63 -36.55
N ASN A 54 16.99 -20.41 -35.50
CA ASN A 54 16.07 -20.60 -34.40
C ASN A 54 15.70 -19.21 -33.89
N GLY A 55 14.42 -18.83 -34.05
CA GLY A 55 13.94 -17.50 -33.72
C GLY A 55 14.34 -17.12 -32.28
N PRO A 56 14.59 -15.83 -32.01
CA PRO A 56 15.05 -15.38 -30.71
C PRO A 56 14.12 -15.94 -29.63
N THR A 57 14.68 -16.77 -28.75
CA THR A 57 13.94 -17.34 -27.64
C THR A 57 13.42 -16.17 -26.82
N LYS A 58 12.10 -15.97 -26.83
CA LYS A 58 11.46 -14.87 -26.11
C LYS A 58 11.80 -15.02 -24.63
N GLN A 59 12.77 -14.22 -24.16
CA GLN A 59 13.17 -14.23 -22.77
C GLN A 59 11.93 -13.96 -21.93
N ALA A 60 11.63 -14.87 -20.99
CA ALA A 60 10.45 -14.74 -20.16
C ALA A 60 10.50 -13.38 -19.45
N GLU A 61 9.40 -12.63 -19.53
CA GLU A 61 9.31 -11.33 -18.89
C GLU A 61 9.42 -11.50 -17.38
N LYS A 62 10.34 -10.76 -16.76
CA LYS A 62 10.60 -10.85 -15.33
C LYS A 62 9.42 -10.26 -14.55
N LEU A 63 8.87 -11.03 -13.62
CA LEU A 63 7.73 -10.61 -12.80
C LEU A 63 8.21 -9.96 -11.49
N TYR A 64 7.63 -8.81 -11.17
CA TYR A 64 7.94 -8.04 -9.96
C TYR A 64 6.76 -8.02 -9.01
N PHE A 65 7.05 -8.15 -7.72
CA PHE A 65 6.08 -8.18 -6.66
C PHE A 65 6.55 -7.34 -5.47
N ILE A 66 5.59 -6.71 -4.80
CA ILE A 66 5.80 -5.96 -3.57
C ILE A 66 5.09 -6.69 -2.43
N PHE A 67 5.78 -6.86 -1.30
CA PHE A 67 5.18 -7.29 -0.05
C PHE A 67 4.84 -6.06 0.81
N GLY A 68 3.54 -5.81 0.98
CA GLY A 68 3.01 -4.80 1.89
C GLY A 68 2.59 -5.42 3.22
N TYR A 69 3.06 -4.88 4.34
CA TYR A 69 2.72 -5.35 5.68
C TYR A 69 2.14 -4.27 6.60
N GLY A 70 2.14 -3.00 6.16
CA GLY A 70 1.57 -1.84 6.85
C GLY A 70 0.36 -1.27 6.11
N SER A 71 0.33 0.04 5.86
CA SER A 71 -0.79 0.68 5.15
C SER A 71 -1.08 0.08 3.77
N LEU A 72 -0.10 -0.55 3.10
CA LEU A 72 -0.31 -1.26 1.83
C LEU A 72 -1.24 -2.49 1.91
N LEU A 73 -1.72 -2.89 3.10
CA LEU A 73 -2.86 -3.81 3.21
C LEU A 73 -4.18 -3.15 2.77
N ASN A 74 -4.26 -1.83 2.90
CA ASN A 74 -5.42 -1.04 2.51
C ASN A 74 -5.41 -0.81 0.99
N TRP A 75 -6.50 -1.16 0.32
CA TRP A 75 -6.62 -0.97 -1.12
C TRP A 75 -6.42 0.49 -1.54
N ALA A 76 -7.01 1.45 -0.83
CA ALA A 76 -6.88 2.88 -1.15
C ALA A 76 -5.42 3.34 -1.03
N SER A 77 -4.67 2.87 -0.01
CA SER A 77 -3.24 3.15 0.09
C SER A 77 -2.45 2.57 -1.08
N THR A 78 -2.81 1.38 -1.59
CA THR A 78 -2.15 0.80 -2.77
C THR A 78 -2.48 1.57 -4.05
N VAL A 79 -3.73 1.99 -4.24
CA VAL A 79 -4.14 2.85 -5.38
C VAL A 79 -3.38 4.17 -5.33
N ARG A 80 -3.36 4.83 -4.17
CA ARG A 80 -2.63 6.09 -3.97
C ARG A 80 -1.17 5.93 -4.37
N SER A 81 -0.59 4.81 -3.99
CA SER A 81 0.80 4.48 -4.28
C SER A 81 1.08 4.26 -5.76
N ASN A 82 0.27 3.42 -6.40
CA ASN A 82 0.47 3.02 -7.78
C ASN A 82 0.21 4.16 -8.77
N CYS A 83 -0.73 5.05 -8.43
CA CYS A 83 -1.10 6.18 -9.28
C CYS A 83 -0.48 7.51 -8.87
N GLY A 84 0.43 7.51 -7.89
CA GLY A 84 1.11 8.73 -7.44
C GLY A 84 0.15 9.82 -6.99
N LEU A 85 -1.01 9.44 -6.44
CA LEU A 85 -2.02 10.39 -5.99
C LEU A 85 -1.50 11.09 -4.72
N THR A 86 -1.28 12.39 -4.81
CA THR A 86 -0.89 13.23 -3.67
C THR A 86 -2.06 14.10 -3.24
N GLY A 87 -2.22 14.31 -1.93
CA GLY A 87 -3.26 15.20 -1.39
C GLY A 87 -4.65 14.56 -1.22
N LEU A 88 -4.79 13.26 -1.47
CA LEU A 88 -5.99 12.49 -1.13
C LEU A 88 -5.66 11.49 -0.02
N SER A 89 -6.44 11.52 1.06
CA SER A 89 -6.40 10.48 2.08
C SER A 89 -7.02 9.18 1.55
N GLU A 90 -6.74 8.07 2.23
CA GLU A 90 -7.39 6.78 1.97
C GLU A 90 -8.93 6.90 2.03
N ASP A 91 -9.45 7.64 3.00
CA ASP A 91 -10.88 7.87 3.16
C ASP A 91 -11.43 8.75 2.02
N ASN A 92 -10.68 9.74 1.54
CA ASN A 92 -11.10 10.52 0.37
C ASN A 92 -11.20 9.64 -0.89
N ILE A 93 -10.26 8.72 -1.10
CA ILE A 93 -10.30 7.79 -2.23
C ILE A 93 -11.53 6.88 -2.12
N ALA A 94 -11.79 6.32 -0.94
CA ALA A 94 -12.96 5.48 -0.70
C ALA A 94 -14.29 6.26 -0.84
N ALA A 95 -14.33 7.53 -0.44
CA ALA A 95 -15.50 8.39 -0.61
C ALA A 95 -15.72 8.76 -2.08
N LEU A 96 -14.66 9.05 -2.83
CA LEU A 96 -14.74 9.35 -4.27
C LEU A 96 -15.25 8.14 -5.06
N GLU A 97 -14.82 6.93 -4.73
CA GLU A 97 -15.35 5.69 -5.31
C GLU A 97 -16.88 5.62 -5.18
N LYS A 98 -17.41 5.83 -3.97
CA LYS A 98 -18.86 5.81 -3.69
C LYS A 98 -19.62 6.94 -4.38
N LEU A 99 -19.07 8.16 -4.34
CA LEU A 99 -19.77 9.35 -4.85
C LEU A 99 -19.85 9.34 -6.38
N LEU A 100 -18.80 8.87 -7.05
CA LEU A 100 -18.76 8.85 -8.52
C LEU A 100 -19.60 7.70 -9.10
N ASP A 101 -19.78 6.60 -8.35
CA ASP A 101 -20.72 5.53 -8.68
C ASP A 101 -22.17 6.05 -8.77
N ILE A 102 -22.57 6.97 -7.88
CA ILE A 102 -23.89 7.63 -7.90
C ILE A 102 -24.06 8.53 -9.15
N GLY A 103 -22.97 9.10 -9.66
CA GLY A 103 -22.98 10.02 -10.79
C GLY A 103 -22.96 9.36 -12.16
N GLY A 104 -22.91 8.03 -12.25
CA GLY A 104 -22.76 7.30 -13.52
C GLY A 104 -21.40 7.49 -14.21
N VAL A 105 -20.42 8.08 -13.50
CA VAL A 105 -19.04 8.14 -13.97
C VAL A 105 -18.34 6.86 -13.49
N ASP A 106 -17.91 6.03 -14.44
CA ASP A 106 -17.13 4.82 -14.14
C ASP A 106 -15.71 5.20 -13.68
N PHE A 107 -15.62 5.74 -12.47
CA PHE A 107 -14.35 6.03 -11.80
C PHE A 107 -13.58 4.75 -11.49
N ASN A 108 -14.30 3.62 -11.39
CA ASN A 108 -13.69 2.30 -11.31
C ASN A 108 -12.78 2.05 -12.50
N LYS A 109 -13.08 2.54 -13.71
CA LYS A 109 -12.15 2.43 -14.84
C LYS A 109 -10.80 3.12 -14.60
N VAL A 110 -10.80 4.30 -13.97
CA VAL A 110 -9.57 5.03 -13.62
C VAL A 110 -8.84 4.31 -12.49
N LEU A 111 -9.57 3.93 -11.44
CA LEU A 111 -9.01 3.22 -10.31
C LEU A 111 -8.50 1.81 -10.68
N ASN A 112 -9.14 1.13 -11.63
CA ASN A 112 -8.74 -0.21 -12.11
C ASN A 112 -7.38 -0.19 -12.80
N ALA A 113 -6.98 0.94 -13.39
CA ALA A 113 -5.61 1.12 -13.88
C ALA A 113 -4.59 1.22 -12.74
N CYS A 114 -5.03 1.68 -11.56
CA CYS A 114 -4.24 1.82 -10.34
C CYS A 114 -4.31 0.59 -9.42
N THR A 115 -5.35 -0.24 -9.56
CA THR A 115 -5.60 -1.38 -8.69
C THR A 115 -4.47 -2.40 -8.82
N VAL A 116 -4.04 -2.89 -7.67
CA VAL A 116 -3.00 -3.91 -7.59
C VAL A 116 -3.41 -5.17 -8.37
N LYS A 117 -2.49 -5.71 -9.16
CA LYS A 117 -2.75 -6.91 -9.94
C LYS A 117 -2.52 -8.14 -9.08
N ARG A 118 -3.50 -9.05 -9.09
CA ARG A 118 -3.44 -10.36 -8.43
C ARG A 118 -3.02 -10.24 -6.94
N PRO A 119 -3.76 -9.49 -6.10
CA PRO A 119 -3.48 -9.45 -4.69
C PRO A 119 -3.57 -10.84 -4.07
N ARG A 120 -2.63 -11.14 -3.17
CA ARG A 120 -2.54 -12.40 -2.43
C ARG A 120 -2.33 -12.06 -0.96
N ALA A 121 -3.19 -12.55 -0.08
CA ALA A 121 -2.86 -12.58 1.33
C ALA A 121 -1.74 -13.61 1.53
N VAL A 122 -0.70 -13.23 2.27
CA VAL A 122 0.46 -14.09 2.50
C VAL A 122 0.92 -14.05 3.95
N ARG A 123 1.80 -14.99 4.28
CA ARG A 123 2.67 -14.96 5.45
C ARG A 123 4.12 -15.07 4.99
N VAL A 124 4.98 -14.20 5.48
CA VAL A 124 6.41 -14.16 5.15
C VAL A 124 7.22 -14.55 6.38
N LYS A 125 8.13 -15.52 6.24
CA LYS A 125 9.07 -15.93 7.30
C LYS A 125 10.26 -14.99 7.39
N GLY A 126 10.86 -14.90 8.58
CA GLY A 126 12.09 -14.15 8.82
C GLY A 126 11.89 -12.65 8.99
N LEU A 127 10.63 -12.18 9.07
CA LEU A 127 10.29 -10.77 9.26
C LEU A 127 9.45 -10.59 10.51
N GLU A 128 9.88 -9.67 11.37
CA GLU A 128 9.07 -9.15 12.47
C GLU A 128 8.54 -7.77 12.08
N ARG A 129 7.21 -7.64 12.03
CA ARG A 129 6.56 -6.33 11.90
C ARG A 129 6.43 -5.71 13.28
N GLY A 130 6.61 -4.40 13.39
CA GLY A 130 6.35 -3.66 14.61
C GLY A 130 6.23 -2.16 14.37
N TRP A 131 5.93 -1.43 15.43
CA TRP A 131 5.93 0.03 15.42
C TRP A 131 7.37 0.57 15.45
N TYR A 132 8.03 0.56 14.30
CA TYR A 132 9.50 0.70 14.20
C TYR A 132 9.99 1.93 13.46
N GLU A 133 9.11 2.71 12.84
CA GLU A 133 9.52 3.82 11.98
C GLU A 133 9.06 5.16 12.51
N ARG A 134 10.01 6.06 12.79
CA ARG A 134 9.67 7.45 13.14
C ARG A 134 9.52 8.25 11.86
N ILE A 135 8.32 8.73 11.61
CA ILE A 135 7.97 9.59 10.49
C ILE A 135 7.77 11.02 11.00
N THR A 136 8.20 12.00 10.22
CA THR A 136 7.83 13.40 10.39
C THR A 136 6.92 13.83 9.24
N ASN A 137 5.94 14.68 9.54
CA ASN A 137 5.09 15.32 8.53
C ASN A 137 5.88 16.30 7.64
N ALA A 138 6.99 16.84 8.12
CA ALA A 138 7.87 17.72 7.36
C ALA A 138 8.80 16.88 6.47
N LYS A 139 8.37 16.58 5.24
CA LYS A 139 9.20 15.84 4.26
C LYS A 139 10.57 16.47 3.96
N SER A 140 10.82 17.74 4.29
CA SER A 140 11.96 18.44 3.68
C SER A 140 12.19 19.84 4.25
N THR A 141 12.83 19.93 5.41
CA THR A 141 13.72 21.07 5.67
C THR A 141 14.83 20.62 6.60
N PRO A 142 16.05 20.36 6.08
CA PRO A 142 17.24 20.34 6.92
C PRO A 142 17.26 21.63 7.76
N GLY A 143 17.32 21.50 9.09
CA GLY A 143 17.31 22.66 10.00
C GLY A 143 15.92 23.18 10.38
N ASN A 144 14.89 22.33 10.47
CA ASN A 144 13.57 22.73 10.96
C ASN A 144 13.68 23.53 12.28
N PRO A 145 13.32 24.83 12.30
CA PRO A 145 13.51 25.68 13.47
C PRO A 145 12.48 25.45 14.58
N PHE A 146 11.50 24.56 14.38
CA PHE A 146 10.41 24.34 15.34
C PHE A 146 10.32 22.87 15.80
N PRO A 147 11.38 22.32 16.43
CA PRO A 147 11.32 20.98 17.02
C PRO A 147 10.20 20.91 18.07
N GLY A 148 9.37 19.86 18.01
CA GLY A 148 8.25 19.66 18.94
C GLY A 148 7.02 20.55 18.72
N SER A 149 7.01 21.39 17.67
CA SER A 149 5.81 22.16 17.31
C SER A 149 4.77 21.29 16.61
N ALA A 150 3.52 21.78 16.56
CA ALA A 150 2.45 21.19 15.74
C ALA A 150 2.79 21.12 14.24
N PHE A 151 3.80 21.87 13.78
CA PHE A 151 4.29 21.85 12.40
C PHE A 151 5.40 20.81 12.16
N ASN A 152 5.87 20.14 13.22
CA ASN A 152 6.90 19.11 13.17
C ASN A 152 6.55 17.95 14.11
N VAL A 153 5.38 17.37 13.90
CA VAL A 153 4.90 16.25 14.71
C VAL A 153 5.57 15.00 14.18
N MET A 154 6.38 14.38 15.03
CA MET A 154 6.84 13.02 14.78
C MET A 154 5.75 12.04 15.22
N TRP A 155 5.70 10.92 14.52
CA TRP A 155 4.83 9.81 14.86
C TRP A 155 5.52 8.51 14.50
N THR A 156 5.09 7.41 15.10
CA THR A 156 5.63 6.09 14.79
C THR A 156 4.69 5.32 13.89
N SER A 157 5.16 4.93 12.71
CA SER A 157 4.46 4.05 11.77
C SER A 157 4.94 2.61 11.90
N LEU A 158 4.29 1.71 11.15
CA LEU A 158 4.75 0.34 11.01
C LEU A 158 6.07 0.30 10.24
N GLY A 159 6.95 -0.57 10.71
CA GLY A 159 8.13 -1.02 10.01
C GLY A 159 8.27 -2.53 10.17
N ALA A 160 9.34 -3.08 9.61
CA ALA A 160 9.69 -4.48 9.77
C ALA A 160 11.19 -4.61 9.88
N VAL A 161 11.67 -5.62 10.60
CA VAL A 161 13.08 -5.96 10.66
C VAL A 161 13.26 -7.45 10.36
N GLU A 162 14.42 -7.80 9.82
CA GLU A 162 14.81 -9.20 9.67
C GLU A 162 14.99 -9.82 11.07
N LYS A 163 14.21 -10.87 11.36
CA LYS A 163 14.27 -11.58 12.64
C LYS A 163 14.07 -13.08 12.41
N PRO A 164 15.11 -13.90 12.55
CA PRO A 164 14.99 -15.35 12.42
C PRO A 164 13.90 -15.92 13.34
N GLY A 165 13.08 -16.82 12.80
CA GLY A 165 11.95 -17.42 13.52
C GLY A 165 10.68 -16.55 13.59
N ALA A 166 10.76 -15.25 13.30
CA ALA A 166 9.58 -14.40 13.19
C ALA A 166 8.85 -14.64 11.87
N TYR A 167 7.61 -14.18 11.81
CA TYR A 167 6.82 -14.14 10.59
C TYR A 167 5.85 -12.97 10.62
N SER A 168 5.49 -12.49 9.44
CA SER A 168 4.57 -11.38 9.27
C SER A 168 3.51 -11.72 8.22
N THR A 169 2.26 -11.48 8.55
CA THR A 169 1.16 -11.49 7.58
C THR A 169 1.23 -10.27 6.68
N GLY A 170 0.72 -10.37 5.46
CA GLY A 170 0.49 -9.18 4.66
C GLY A 170 -0.08 -9.46 3.29
N LEU A 171 0.19 -8.55 2.35
CA LEU A 171 -0.29 -8.59 0.98
C LEU A 171 0.90 -8.65 0.03
N VAL A 172 0.88 -9.60 -0.91
CA VAL A 172 1.75 -9.58 -2.08
C VAL A 172 0.93 -9.26 -3.31
N TYR A 173 1.41 -8.33 -4.13
CA TYR A 173 0.78 -8.00 -5.40
C TYR A 173 1.80 -7.78 -6.51
N GLU A 174 1.37 -8.06 -7.73
CA GLU A 174 2.18 -7.92 -8.94
C GLU A 174 2.23 -6.47 -9.39
N VAL A 175 3.40 -6.02 -9.79
CA VAL A 175 3.65 -4.70 -10.37
C VAL A 175 4.44 -4.82 -11.66
N THR A 176 4.28 -3.83 -12.53
CA THR A 176 5.17 -3.69 -13.70
C THR A 176 6.57 -3.31 -13.22
N GLU A 177 7.59 -3.55 -14.05
CA GLU A 177 8.96 -3.11 -13.74
C GLU A 177 9.04 -1.60 -13.47
N GLN A 178 8.29 -0.79 -14.22
CA GLN A 178 8.27 0.66 -14.01
C GLN A 178 7.63 1.02 -12.66
N ALA A 179 6.51 0.39 -12.30
CA ALA A 179 5.87 0.61 -11.00
C ALA A 179 6.77 0.14 -9.83
N TYR A 180 7.51 -0.95 -10.02
CA TYR A 180 8.54 -1.40 -9.08
C TYR A 180 9.62 -0.32 -8.87
N LYS A 181 10.22 0.19 -9.95
CA LYS A 181 11.23 1.27 -9.88
C LYS A 181 10.70 2.53 -9.20
N ASN A 182 9.46 2.93 -9.52
CA ASN A 182 8.82 4.08 -8.89
C ASN A 182 8.63 3.88 -7.39
N THR A 183 8.22 2.68 -6.97
CA THR A 183 8.07 2.34 -5.55
C THR A 183 9.42 2.39 -4.85
N VAL A 184 10.46 1.79 -5.44
CA VAL A 184 11.82 1.83 -4.89
C VAL A 184 12.31 3.27 -4.67
N ALA A 185 12.09 4.16 -5.64
CA ALA A 185 12.48 5.56 -5.51
C ALA A 185 11.72 6.26 -4.37
N ARG A 186 10.43 5.98 -4.22
CA ARG A 186 9.58 6.56 -3.19
C ARG A 186 9.96 6.09 -1.78
N GLU A 187 10.27 4.81 -1.62
CA GLU A 187 10.63 4.19 -0.35
C GLU A 187 12.13 4.28 -0.04
N SER A 188 12.82 5.31 -0.56
CA SER A 188 14.27 5.49 -0.38
C SER A 188 14.72 5.64 1.08
N GLY A 189 13.79 5.94 2.00
CA GLY A 189 14.02 5.93 3.45
C GLY A 189 14.08 4.54 4.08
N TYR A 190 13.82 3.46 3.33
CA TYR A 190 13.81 2.08 3.81
C TYR A 190 14.96 1.25 3.24
N LYS A 191 15.29 0.15 3.91
CA LYS A 191 16.15 -0.91 3.38
C LYS A 191 15.33 -1.79 2.44
N LEU A 192 15.81 -1.99 1.21
CA LEU A 192 15.21 -2.96 0.29
C LEU A 192 15.64 -4.38 0.70
N LEU A 193 14.66 -5.26 0.90
CA LEU A 193 14.90 -6.66 1.22
C LEU A 193 14.26 -7.57 0.15
N PRO A 194 15.07 -8.23 -0.69
CA PRO A 194 14.59 -9.29 -1.56
C PRO A 194 14.10 -10.49 -0.72
N LEU A 195 12.87 -10.91 -0.94
CA LEU A 195 12.28 -12.07 -0.28
C LEU A 195 12.42 -13.30 -1.16
N ARG A 196 12.82 -14.44 -0.56
CA ARG A 196 12.79 -15.73 -1.25
C ARG A 196 11.35 -16.21 -1.35
N VAL A 197 10.91 -16.62 -2.54
CA VAL A 197 9.54 -17.14 -2.74
C VAL A 197 9.25 -18.35 -1.84
N SER A 198 10.26 -19.15 -1.49
CA SER A 198 10.14 -20.27 -0.55
C SER A 198 9.80 -19.86 0.89
N ASP A 199 10.05 -18.61 1.26
CA ASP A 199 9.73 -18.07 2.59
C ASP A 199 8.33 -17.46 2.66
N ILE A 200 7.60 -17.44 1.54
CA ILE A 200 6.28 -16.85 1.41
C ILE A 200 5.23 -17.96 1.33
N ALA A 201 4.43 -18.10 2.38
CA ALA A 201 3.23 -18.93 2.37
C ALA A 201 2.06 -18.10 1.80
N VAL A 202 1.59 -18.48 0.62
CA VAL A 202 0.40 -17.88 0.01
C VAL A 202 -0.85 -18.41 0.72
N LEU A 203 -1.61 -17.52 1.36
CA LEU A 203 -2.83 -17.84 2.10
C LEU A 203 -4.07 -17.75 1.20
N SER A 204 -4.00 -16.94 0.14
CA SER A 204 -5.07 -16.81 -0.85
C SER A 204 -4.55 -16.50 -2.25
N GLY A 205 -5.31 -16.88 -3.26
CA GLY A 205 -5.01 -16.62 -4.67
C GLY A 205 -4.00 -17.59 -5.29
N ALA A 206 -3.45 -17.19 -6.44
CA ALA A 206 -2.53 -18.02 -7.21
C ALA A 206 -1.14 -18.10 -6.55
N LYS A 207 -0.39 -19.18 -6.82
CA LYS A 207 1.01 -19.29 -6.40
C LYS A 207 1.86 -18.15 -6.98
N ILE A 208 2.91 -17.76 -6.27
CA ILE A 208 3.92 -16.83 -6.77
C ILE A 208 4.93 -17.63 -7.62
N PRO A 209 5.27 -17.19 -8.85
CA PRO A 209 6.29 -17.85 -9.67
C PRO A 209 7.64 -17.93 -8.95
N LYS A 210 8.37 -19.04 -9.11
CA LYS A 210 9.62 -19.30 -8.36
C LYS A 210 10.74 -18.32 -8.69
N ASP A 211 10.71 -17.76 -9.89
CA ASP A 211 11.65 -16.80 -10.47
C ASP A 211 11.21 -15.33 -10.30
N ALA A 212 10.08 -15.11 -9.62
CA ALA A 212 9.60 -13.76 -9.33
C ALA A 212 10.53 -13.00 -8.38
N VAL A 213 10.66 -11.70 -8.61
CA VAL A 213 11.31 -10.79 -7.65
C VAL A 213 10.26 -10.25 -6.69
N VAL A 214 10.30 -10.71 -5.44
CA VAL A 214 9.46 -10.17 -4.36
C VAL A 214 10.31 -9.29 -3.47
N THR A 215 9.89 -8.05 -3.22
CA THR A 215 10.64 -7.10 -2.37
C THR A 215 9.78 -6.62 -1.21
N ALA A 216 10.39 -6.55 -0.03
CA ALA A 216 9.87 -5.83 1.13
C ALA A 216 10.70 -4.56 1.36
N PHE A 217 10.06 -3.51 1.84
CA PHE A 217 10.72 -2.30 2.32
C PHE A 217 10.77 -2.38 3.83
N VAL A 218 11.95 -2.61 4.39
CA VAL A 218 12.14 -2.88 5.82
C VAL A 218 12.89 -1.75 6.51
N SER A 219 12.71 -1.65 7.80
CA SER A 219 13.37 -0.67 8.65
C SER A 219 14.86 -0.90 8.73
N TYR A 220 15.63 0.20 8.78
CA TYR A 220 17.06 0.10 9.07
C TYR A 220 17.32 -0.34 10.52
N LYS A 221 16.44 0.04 11.43
CA LYS A 221 16.47 -0.32 12.85
C LYS A 221 15.06 -0.32 13.42
N SER A 222 14.82 -1.10 14.47
CA SER A 222 13.61 -0.97 15.27
C SER A 222 13.72 0.24 16.19
N VAL A 223 12.82 1.21 16.07
CA VAL A 223 12.62 2.21 17.13
C VAL A 223 11.50 1.78 18.07
N THR A 224 11.49 2.29 19.29
CA THR A 224 10.36 2.12 20.20
C THR A 224 9.48 3.39 20.14
N PRO A 225 8.15 3.25 20.01
CA PRO A 225 7.25 4.38 20.14
C PRO A 225 7.42 5.08 21.48
N ALA A 226 7.32 6.40 21.49
CA ALA A 226 7.49 7.24 22.67
C ALA A 226 6.51 8.42 22.64
N ALA A 227 6.41 9.16 23.74
CA ALA A 227 5.49 10.30 23.83
C ALA A 227 5.75 11.39 22.78
N ASP A 228 7.01 11.57 22.36
CA ASP A 228 7.44 12.52 21.33
C ASP A 228 7.21 12.02 19.89
N ALA A 229 6.93 10.72 19.72
CA ALA A 229 6.65 10.07 18.45
C ALA A 229 5.61 8.95 18.66
N PRO A 230 4.36 9.29 19.01
CA PRO A 230 3.32 8.33 19.33
C PRO A 230 2.82 7.60 18.08
N VAL A 231 2.08 6.50 18.27
CA VAL A 231 1.38 5.80 17.19
C VAL A 231 0.00 6.45 16.98
N PRO A 232 -0.31 7.00 15.79
CA PRO A 232 -1.63 7.56 15.51
C PRO A 232 -2.64 6.44 15.29
N LEU A 233 -3.81 6.54 15.93
CA LEU A 233 -4.90 5.58 15.78
C LEU A 233 -5.48 5.61 14.35
N SER A 234 -5.50 6.76 13.69
CA SER A 234 -5.89 6.89 12.29
C SER A 234 -5.03 6.00 11.36
N TYR A 235 -3.73 5.87 11.66
CA TYR A 235 -2.85 4.99 10.90
C TYR A 235 -3.09 3.51 11.22
N ILE A 236 -3.43 3.18 12.48
CA ILE A 236 -3.90 1.84 12.86
C ILE A 236 -5.18 1.51 12.06
N ASP A 237 -6.10 2.46 11.90
CA ASP A 237 -7.35 2.26 11.17
C ASP A 237 -7.10 1.89 9.70
N VAL A 238 -6.19 2.60 9.03
CA VAL A 238 -5.82 2.28 7.64
C VAL A 238 -5.25 0.86 7.54
N TRP A 239 -4.27 0.53 8.37
CA TRP A 239 -3.59 -0.78 8.34
C TRP A 239 -4.54 -1.93 8.69
N LEU A 240 -5.21 -1.85 9.85
CA LEU A 240 -6.05 -2.91 10.35
C LEU A 240 -7.34 -3.03 9.54
N GLY A 241 -7.88 -1.91 9.04
CA GLY A 241 -8.99 -1.91 8.09
C GLY A 241 -8.65 -2.70 6.83
N GLY A 242 -7.44 -2.54 6.28
CA GLY A 242 -6.95 -3.35 5.17
C GLY A 242 -6.83 -4.84 5.51
N ALA A 243 -6.30 -5.18 6.69
CA ALA A 243 -6.23 -6.58 7.14
C ALA A 243 -7.63 -7.21 7.31
N ILE A 244 -8.60 -6.47 7.84
CA ILE A 244 -10.00 -6.89 7.96
C ILE A 244 -10.63 -7.13 6.58
N ASP A 245 -10.37 -6.24 5.63
CA ASP A 245 -10.89 -6.38 4.27
C ASP A 245 -10.31 -7.62 3.57
N LEU A 246 -9.00 -7.85 3.68
CA LEU A 246 -8.36 -9.06 3.16
C LEU A 246 -8.91 -10.32 3.82
N GLN A 247 -9.12 -10.29 5.13
CA GLN A 247 -9.71 -11.41 5.86
C GLN A 247 -11.10 -11.75 5.34
N LYS A 248 -11.96 -10.75 5.14
CA LYS A 248 -13.31 -10.94 4.60
C LYS A 248 -13.26 -11.44 3.16
N GLN A 249 -12.46 -10.79 2.31
CA GLN A 249 -12.35 -11.09 0.89
C GLN A 249 -11.91 -12.53 0.62
N TYR A 250 -11.00 -13.06 1.44
CA TYR A 250 -10.41 -14.38 1.25
C TYR A 250 -10.84 -15.42 2.29
N ASN A 251 -11.85 -15.11 3.10
CA ASN A 251 -12.37 -15.98 4.16
C ASN A 251 -11.27 -16.55 5.08
N LEU A 252 -10.36 -15.69 5.55
CA LEU A 252 -9.17 -16.09 6.33
C LEU A 252 -9.46 -16.18 7.83
N THR A 253 -10.42 -17.03 8.20
CA THR A 253 -10.86 -17.24 9.59
C THR A 253 -11.16 -18.72 9.87
N GLY A 254 -11.36 -19.05 11.15
CA GLY A 254 -11.82 -20.35 11.61
C GLY A 254 -10.72 -21.41 11.68
N ASP A 255 -11.14 -22.66 11.85
CA ASP A 255 -10.24 -23.79 12.13
C ASP A 255 -9.29 -24.10 10.97
N ALA A 256 -9.75 -23.87 9.73
CA ALA A 256 -8.92 -24.02 8.54
C ALA A 256 -7.73 -23.04 8.57
N TYR A 257 -7.97 -21.78 8.97
CA TYR A 257 -6.91 -20.80 9.14
C TYR A 257 -5.99 -21.19 10.30
N ALA A 258 -6.56 -21.58 11.45
CA ALA A 258 -5.81 -21.95 12.66
C ALA A 258 -4.83 -23.10 12.41
N LYS A 259 -5.25 -24.15 11.70
CA LYS A 259 -4.39 -25.30 11.37
C LYS A 259 -3.17 -24.91 10.52
N GLY A 260 -3.30 -23.89 9.68
CA GLY A 260 -2.23 -23.38 8.83
C GLY A 260 -1.41 -22.25 9.45
N SER A 261 -1.77 -21.78 10.65
CA SER A 261 -1.12 -20.66 11.34
C SER A 261 -0.05 -21.17 12.32
N PRO A 262 1.21 -20.69 12.27
CA PRO A 262 2.27 -21.18 13.14
C PRO A 262 1.98 -20.96 14.64
N GLY A 263 1.19 -19.94 14.98
CA GLY A 263 0.77 -19.64 16.35
C GLY A 263 -0.63 -20.15 16.71
N GLY A 264 -1.27 -20.94 15.85
CA GLY A 264 -2.65 -21.42 16.06
C GLY A 264 -3.70 -20.30 16.09
N TYR A 265 -3.42 -19.14 15.48
CA TYR A 265 -4.34 -18.00 15.46
C TYR A 265 -5.60 -18.34 14.65
N LYS A 266 -6.76 -17.87 15.09
CA LYS A 266 -8.06 -18.23 14.48
C LYS A 266 -8.44 -17.35 13.30
N SER A 267 -7.66 -16.32 13.00
CA SER A 267 -7.97 -15.37 11.92
C SER A 267 -6.75 -14.58 11.48
N PHE A 268 -6.79 -14.06 10.25
CA PHE A 268 -5.74 -13.20 9.70
C PHE A 268 -5.54 -11.93 10.51
N VAL A 269 -6.62 -11.32 11.02
CA VAL A 269 -6.57 -10.13 11.87
C VAL A 269 -5.93 -10.42 13.23
N GLU A 270 -6.31 -11.52 13.88
CA GLU A 270 -5.69 -11.95 15.14
C GLU A 270 -4.19 -12.17 14.97
N GLU A 271 -3.80 -12.92 13.94
CA GLU A 271 -2.40 -13.17 13.64
C GLU A 271 -1.67 -11.87 13.35
N THR A 272 -2.28 -10.98 12.57
CA THR A 272 -1.71 -9.67 12.21
C THR A 272 -1.40 -8.84 13.45
N LEU A 273 -2.32 -8.75 14.41
CA LEU A 273 -2.14 -7.99 15.65
C LEU A 273 -1.13 -8.65 16.60
N LYS A 274 -1.24 -9.97 16.81
CA LYS A 274 -0.38 -10.72 17.76
C LYS A 274 1.06 -10.91 17.28
N THR A 275 1.29 -10.86 15.98
CA THR A 275 2.66 -10.87 15.38
C THR A 275 3.23 -9.48 15.18
N THR A 276 2.50 -8.42 15.54
CA THR A 276 3.01 -7.05 15.52
C THR A 276 3.65 -6.74 16.87
N SER A 277 4.93 -6.39 16.82
CA SER A 277 5.76 -6.10 17.99
C SER A 277 5.77 -4.61 18.34
N ALA A 278 6.32 -4.30 19.52
CA ALA A 278 6.47 -2.93 20.05
C ALA A 278 5.15 -2.16 20.23
N TRP A 279 4.05 -2.86 20.55
CA TRP A 279 2.86 -2.20 21.09
C TRP A 279 3.23 -1.35 22.31
N THR A 280 2.57 -0.20 22.44
CA THR A 280 2.95 0.84 23.39
C THR A 280 1.73 1.48 24.03
N ARG A 281 1.91 2.10 25.19
CA ARG A 281 0.93 3.04 25.75
C ARG A 281 0.81 4.32 24.94
N TYR A 282 1.85 4.72 24.21
CA TYR A 282 1.93 5.98 23.46
C TYR A 282 1.14 5.93 22.14
N ILE A 283 -0.16 5.66 22.23
CA ILE A 283 -1.11 5.72 21.11
C ILE A 283 -1.94 7.00 21.25
N ILE A 284 -2.03 7.80 20.18
CA ILE A 284 -2.91 8.97 20.13
C ILE A 284 -4.15 8.64 19.32
N ASN A 285 -5.33 8.84 19.90
CA ASN A 285 -6.58 8.88 19.16
C ASN A 285 -6.68 10.23 18.43
N ASP A 286 -6.18 10.25 17.20
CA ASP A 286 -6.18 11.39 16.28
C ASP A 286 -7.27 11.29 15.21
N ARG A 287 -8.30 10.44 15.42
CA ARG A 287 -9.44 10.35 14.51
C ARG A 287 -10.20 11.68 14.47
N ASP A 288 -10.64 12.09 13.28
CA ASP A 288 -11.41 13.33 13.07
C ASP A 288 -12.64 13.39 14.00
N GLN A 289 -13.35 12.27 14.16
CA GLN A 289 -14.46 12.11 15.10
C GLN A 289 -14.12 11.12 16.22
N ALA A 290 -13.11 11.43 17.03
CA ALA A 290 -12.57 10.52 18.05
C ALA A 290 -13.60 9.91 19.03
N LEU A 291 -14.69 10.64 19.34
CA LEU A 291 -15.78 10.15 20.22
C LEU A 291 -16.88 9.39 19.47
N ARG A 292 -16.99 9.55 18.14
CA ARG A 292 -18.05 8.96 17.31
C ARG A 292 -17.52 8.61 15.92
N PRO A 293 -16.56 7.68 15.80
CA PRO A 293 -15.82 7.51 14.55
C PRO A 293 -16.62 6.74 13.47
N PHE A 294 -17.88 6.37 13.73
CA PHE A 294 -18.69 5.48 12.88
C PHE A 294 -19.12 6.09 11.54
N GLY A 295 -19.00 7.40 11.36
CA GLY A 295 -19.48 8.10 10.15
C GLY A 295 -18.51 8.07 8.97
N GLU A 296 -17.20 7.96 9.22
CA GLU A 296 -16.18 8.31 8.23
C GLU A 296 -15.22 7.13 7.96
N THR A 297 -14.80 6.43 9.01
CA THR A 297 -13.77 5.38 8.91
C THR A 297 -14.39 3.99 8.71
N ARG A 298 -14.03 3.34 7.60
CA ARG A 298 -14.45 1.96 7.31
C ARG A 298 -13.94 1.00 8.38
N ASN A 299 -14.76 0.01 8.75
CA ASN A 299 -14.44 -1.05 9.72
C ASN A 299 -14.16 -0.58 11.16
N VAL A 300 -14.39 0.68 11.55
CA VAL A 300 -13.92 1.21 12.84
C VAL A 300 -14.39 0.42 14.07
N ALA A 301 -15.65 -0.02 14.10
CA ALA A 301 -16.15 -0.85 15.19
C ALA A 301 -15.38 -2.20 15.29
N GLN A 302 -15.10 -2.82 14.16
CA GLN A 302 -14.34 -4.07 14.10
C GLN A 302 -12.87 -3.89 14.46
N ILE A 303 -12.30 -2.72 14.14
CA ILE A 303 -10.94 -2.33 14.53
C ILE A 303 -10.88 -2.21 16.04
N ASP A 304 -11.78 -1.43 16.66
CA ASP A 304 -11.83 -1.21 18.10
C ASP A 304 -12.03 -2.55 18.85
N ASP A 305 -12.96 -3.40 18.39
CA ASP A 305 -13.18 -4.74 18.95
C ASP A 305 -11.92 -5.61 18.84
N SER A 306 -11.23 -5.56 17.71
CA SER A 306 -10.02 -6.38 17.47
C SER A 306 -8.85 -5.91 18.32
N LEU A 307 -8.66 -4.59 18.46
CA LEU A 307 -7.65 -4.00 19.34
C LEU A 307 -7.94 -4.43 20.78
N TYR A 308 -9.16 -4.20 21.26
CA TYR A 308 -9.57 -4.57 22.62
C TYR A 308 -9.38 -6.06 22.90
N LYS A 309 -9.64 -6.92 21.92
CA LYS A 309 -9.54 -8.38 22.09
C LYS A 309 -8.11 -8.92 22.05
N PHE A 310 -7.23 -8.33 21.24
CA PHE A 310 -5.95 -8.95 20.89
C PHE A 310 -4.70 -8.16 21.29
N VAL A 311 -4.85 -6.88 21.67
CA VAL A 311 -3.75 -6.05 22.16
C VAL A 311 -3.81 -5.99 23.69
N ASP A 312 -2.64 -5.98 24.35
CA ASP A 312 -2.55 -5.85 25.81
C ASP A 312 -3.28 -4.58 26.29
N HIS A 313 -4.23 -4.75 27.21
CA HIS A 313 -5.04 -3.66 27.76
C HIS A 313 -4.20 -2.59 28.46
N LYS A 314 -2.99 -2.90 28.94
CA LYS A 314 -2.07 -1.89 29.50
C LYS A 314 -1.61 -0.88 28.44
N ASN A 315 -1.45 -1.33 27.20
CA ASN A 315 -1.13 -0.44 26.08
C ASN A 315 -2.35 0.42 25.73
N LEU A 316 -3.55 -0.18 25.65
CA LEU A 316 -4.77 0.54 25.29
C LEU A 316 -5.24 1.54 26.36
N ALA A 317 -5.12 1.21 27.66
CA ALA A 317 -5.40 2.12 28.77
C ALA A 317 -4.46 3.34 28.78
N GLY A 318 -3.31 3.19 28.11
CA GLY A 318 -2.40 4.27 27.83
C GLY A 318 -2.93 5.30 26.86
N MET A 319 -3.80 4.94 25.91
CA MET A 319 -4.19 5.81 24.80
C MET A 319 -4.69 7.19 25.27
N ARG A 320 -4.38 8.23 24.50
CA ARG A 320 -4.72 9.63 24.80
C ARG A 320 -5.35 10.32 23.61
N PHE A 321 -6.13 11.36 23.86
CA PHE A 321 -6.49 12.32 22.82
C PHE A 321 -5.32 13.27 22.56
N LEU A 322 -5.29 13.88 21.36
CA LEU A 322 -4.31 14.90 21.03
C LEU A 322 -4.31 16.02 22.08
N GLY A 323 -3.13 16.37 22.58
CA GLY A 323 -2.95 17.43 23.59
C GLY A 323 -3.09 17.00 25.05
N GLN A 324 -3.48 15.75 25.34
CA GLN A 324 -3.48 15.24 26.71
C GLN A 324 -2.07 14.84 27.18
N PRO A 325 -1.75 15.02 28.48
CA PRO A 325 -0.47 14.59 29.03
C PRO A 325 -0.36 13.07 29.17
N TRP A 326 0.89 12.59 29.16
CA TRP A 326 1.28 11.19 29.31
C TRP A 326 1.67 10.85 30.74
#